data_AF-A0A954G6S0-F1
#
_entry.id   AF-A0A954G6S0-F1
#
_cell.length_a   1.000
_cell.length_b   1.000
_cell.length_c   1.000
_cell.angle_alpha   90.00
_cell.angle_beta   90.00
_cell.angle_gamma   90.00
#
_symmetry.space_group_name_H-M   'P 1'
#
loop_
_entity.id
_entity.type
_entity.pdbx_description
1 polymer ?
#
loop_
_entity_poly.entity_id
_entity_poly.type
_entity_poly.pdbx_seq_one_letter_code
_entity_poly.pdbx_strand_id
1 'polypeptide(L)'
;GDAAESIRKEMTKRRSKCEKLLCQRFERAIEEGDLPAGSNAQQLAKYVSTVSYGIAVQAAGGAGKKQLCEVADLALQAFPD
;
A
#
# COMPACT_ATOMS: atom_id res chain seq x y z
N GLY A 1 -7.49 12.79 -24.47
CA GLY A 1 -6.70 12.30 -25.62
C GLY A 1 -6.04 10.98 -25.27
N ASP A 2 -5.71 10.20 -26.27
CA ASP A 2 -5.13 8.84 -26.22
C ASP A 2 -3.94 8.71 -25.24
N ALA A 3 -3.06 9.71 -25.19
CA ALA A 3 -1.95 9.77 -24.25
C ALA A 3 -2.37 9.70 -22.76
N ALA A 4 -3.46 10.39 -22.39
CA ALA A 4 -3.97 10.35 -21.02
C ALA A 4 -4.56 8.99 -20.66
N GLU A 5 -5.08 8.25 -21.63
CA GLU A 5 -5.60 6.90 -21.43
C GLU A 5 -4.47 5.87 -21.26
N SER A 6 -3.40 5.99 -22.07
CA SER A 6 -2.20 5.16 -21.94
C SER A 6 -1.51 5.33 -20.57
N ILE A 7 -1.35 6.58 -20.10
CA ILE A 7 -0.80 6.86 -18.76
C ILE A 7 -1.69 6.26 -17.67
N ARG A 8 -3.02 6.39 -17.77
CA ARG A 8 -3.94 5.78 -16.80
C ARG A 8 -3.81 4.26 -16.78
N LYS A 9 -3.76 3.60 -17.94
CA LYS A 9 -3.60 2.14 -18.05
C LYS A 9 -2.30 1.66 -17.41
N GLU A 10 -1.18 2.32 -17.68
CA GLU A 10 0.11 1.96 -17.10
C GLU A 10 0.13 2.17 -15.58
N MET A 11 -0.43 3.28 -15.10
CA MET A 11 -0.54 3.53 -13.66
C MET A 11 -1.43 2.48 -12.97
N THR A 12 -2.54 2.07 -13.58
CA THR A 12 -3.39 0.98 -13.06
C THR A 12 -2.64 -0.36 -13.03
N LYS A 13 -1.90 -0.69 -14.09
CA LYS A 13 -1.10 -1.92 -14.17
C LYS A 13 -0.02 -1.96 -13.08
N ARG A 14 0.69 -0.85 -12.88
CA ARG A 14 1.70 -0.73 -11.82
C ARG A 14 1.10 -0.89 -10.43
N ARG A 15 -0.03 -0.24 -10.15
CA ARG A 15 -0.74 -0.39 -8.86
C ARG A 15 -1.17 -1.83 -8.60
N SER A 16 -1.76 -2.49 -9.59
CA SER A 16 -2.15 -3.89 -9.47
C SER A 16 -0.94 -4.81 -9.26
N LYS A 17 0.20 -4.54 -9.91
CA LYS A 17 1.43 -5.31 -9.69
C LYS A 17 1.96 -5.13 -8.26
N CYS A 18 2.00 -3.91 -7.75
CA CYS A 18 2.45 -3.65 -6.37
C CYS A 18 1.55 -4.35 -5.35
N GLU A 19 0.23 -4.27 -5.51
CA GLU A 19 -0.72 -4.92 -4.60
C GLU A 19 -0.56 -6.45 -4.60
N LYS A 20 -0.33 -7.06 -5.77
CA LYS A 20 -0.06 -8.50 -5.87
C LYS A 20 1.22 -8.91 -5.14
N LEU A 21 2.29 -8.12 -5.28
CA LEU A 21 3.56 -8.40 -4.60
C LEU A 21 3.42 -8.27 -3.08
N LEU A 22 2.65 -7.28 -2.61
CA LEU A 22 2.33 -7.12 -1.18
C LEU A 22 1.49 -8.31 -0.67
N CYS A 23 0.49 -8.75 -1.43
CA CYS A 23 -0.34 -9.90 -1.08
C CYS A 23 0.52 -11.15 -0.91
N GLN A 24 1.40 -11.44 -1.88
CA GLN A 24 2.33 -12.58 -1.81
C GLN A 24 3.27 -12.49 -0.61
N ARG A 25 3.75 -11.28 -0.26
CA ARG A 25 4.59 -11.09 0.91
C ARG A 25 3.84 -11.35 2.22
N PHE A 26 2.56 -10.97 2.31
CA PHE A 26 1.72 -11.20 3.48
C PHE A 26 1.22 -12.63 3.59
N GLU A 27 0.92 -13.31 2.48
CA GLU A 27 0.65 -14.76 2.46
C GLU A 27 1.84 -15.51 3.07
N ARG A 28 3.05 -15.19 2.61
CA ARG A 28 4.29 -15.76 3.16
C ARG A 28 4.48 -15.42 4.64
N ALA A 29 4.19 -14.19 5.07
CA ALA A 29 4.31 -13.79 6.48
C ALA A 29 3.34 -14.58 7.38
N ILE A 30 2.13 -14.87 6.89
CA ILE A 30 1.16 -15.72 7.60
C ILE A 30 1.69 -17.16 7.71
N GLU A 31 2.26 -17.70 6.63
CA GLU A 31 2.86 -19.04 6.63
C GLU A 31 4.08 -19.15 7.56
N GLU A 32 4.89 -18.10 7.63
CA GLU A 32 6.08 -18.01 8.49
C GLU A 32 5.73 -17.73 9.96
N GLY A 33 4.49 -17.35 10.26
CA GLY A 33 4.04 -17.01 11.61
C GLY A 33 4.39 -15.58 12.05
N ASP A 34 4.87 -14.74 11.13
CA ASP A 34 5.09 -13.30 11.31
C ASP A 34 3.78 -12.51 11.36
N LEU A 35 2.66 -13.12 10.97
CA LEU A 35 1.32 -12.55 11.03
C LEU A 35 0.33 -13.55 11.62
N PRO A 36 -0.78 -13.08 12.26
CA PRO A 36 -1.83 -13.95 12.75
C PRO A 36 -2.41 -14.82 11.65
N ALA A 37 -2.65 -16.10 11.94
CA ALA A 37 -3.20 -17.07 10.97
C ALA A 37 -4.57 -16.66 10.39
N GLY A 38 -5.34 -15.81 11.09
CA GLY A 38 -6.62 -15.27 10.62
C GLY A 38 -6.50 -14.02 9.75
N SER A 39 -5.29 -13.54 9.48
CA SER A 39 -5.07 -12.33 8.67
C SER A 39 -5.48 -12.53 7.22
N ASN A 40 -6.06 -11.49 6.62
CA ASN A 40 -6.39 -11.50 5.20
C ASN A 40 -5.32 -10.74 4.40
N ALA A 41 -4.40 -11.47 3.78
CA ALA A 41 -3.28 -10.91 3.02
C ALA A 41 -3.72 -9.91 1.93
N GLN A 42 -4.84 -10.18 1.26
CA GLN A 42 -5.37 -9.29 0.22
C GLN A 42 -5.86 -7.97 0.83
N GLN A 43 -6.57 -8.01 1.96
CA GLN A 43 -7.03 -6.81 2.65
C GLN A 43 -5.85 -5.99 3.20
N LEU A 44 -4.82 -6.65 3.73
CA LEU A 44 -3.59 -5.99 4.20
C LEU A 44 -2.82 -5.33 3.04
N ALA A 45 -2.69 -6.01 1.90
CA ALA A 45 -2.06 -5.46 0.70
C ALA A 45 -2.79 -4.21 0.21
N LYS A 46 -4.12 -4.24 0.22
CA LYS A 46 -4.96 -3.10 -0.16
C LYS A 46 -4.81 -1.94 0.83
N TYR A 47 -4.83 -2.23 2.13
CA TYR A 47 -4.63 -1.24 3.18
C TYR A 47 -3.29 -0.50 3.02
N VAL A 48 -2.18 -1.23 2.95
CA VAL A 48 -0.83 -0.65 2.80
C VAL A 48 -0.68 0.13 1.50
N SER A 49 -1.25 -0.39 0.39
CA SER A 49 -1.25 0.31 -0.89
C SER A 49 -2.01 1.64 -0.80
N THR A 50 -3.19 1.64 -0.19
CA THR A 50 -4.01 2.85 -0.01
C THR A 50 -3.30 3.91 0.82
N VAL A 51 -2.70 3.52 1.96
CA VAL A 51 -1.94 4.46 2.81
C VAL A 51 -0.76 5.03 2.03
N SER A 52 -0.01 4.19 1.32
CA SER A 52 1.15 4.61 0.52
C SER A 52 0.75 5.61 -0.57
N TYR A 53 -0.37 5.38 -1.25
CA TYR A 53 -0.88 6.32 -2.25
C TYR A 53 -1.36 7.64 -1.63
N GLY A 54 -2.03 7.58 -0.48
CA GLY A 54 -2.45 8.78 0.26
C GLY A 54 -1.26 9.65 0.67
N ILE A 55 -0.19 9.04 1.18
CA ILE A 55 1.07 9.72 1.52
C ILE A 55 1.67 10.38 0.28
N ALA A 56 1.72 9.68 -0.86
CA ALA A 56 2.24 10.26 -2.11
C ALA A 56 1.43 11.46 -2.60
N VAL A 57 0.09 11.40 -2.47
CA VAL A 57 -0.80 12.52 -2.82
C VAL A 57 -0.56 13.72 -1.89
N GLN A 58 -0.45 13.50 -0.58
CA GLN A 58 -0.18 14.59 0.38
C GLN A 58 1.22 15.19 0.18
N ALA A 59 2.22 14.37 -0.12
CA ALA A 59 3.57 14.83 -0.47
C ALA A 59 3.56 15.72 -1.71
N ALA A 60 2.83 15.32 -2.77
CA ALA A 60 2.65 16.14 -3.96
C ALA A 60 1.90 17.46 -3.68
N GLY A 61 1.06 17.48 -2.64
CA GLY A 61 0.39 18.67 -2.13
C GLY A 61 1.25 19.55 -1.20
N GLY A 62 2.52 19.20 -0.97
CA GLY A 62 3.46 19.99 -0.15
C GLY A 62 3.45 19.67 1.34
N ALA A 63 2.84 18.56 1.77
CA ALA A 63 2.90 18.12 3.17
C ALA A 63 4.36 17.87 3.61
N GLY A 64 4.67 18.25 4.85
CA GLY A 64 6.02 18.11 5.39
C GLY A 64 6.39 16.65 5.65
N LYS A 65 7.67 16.30 5.45
CA LYS A 65 8.19 14.93 5.69
C LYS A 65 7.78 14.36 7.05
N LYS A 66 7.87 15.17 8.12
CA LYS A 66 7.53 14.73 9.48
C LYS A 66 6.07 14.28 9.57
N GLN A 67 5.13 15.08 9.05
CA GLN A 67 3.70 14.77 9.06
C GLN A 67 3.39 13.50 8.25
N LEU A 68 4.07 13.32 7.11
CA LEU A 68 3.89 12.12 6.30
C LEU A 68 4.42 10.85 6.99
N CYS A 69 5.53 10.95 7.73
CA CYS A 69 6.04 9.86 8.56
C CYS A 69 5.05 9.53 9.69
N GLU A 70 4.48 10.53 10.35
CA GLU A 70 3.47 10.31 11.41
C GLU A 70 2.24 9.54 10.89
N VAL A 71 1.82 9.78 9.64
CA VAL A 71 0.74 9.01 9.00
C VAL A 71 1.16 7.55 8.77
N ALA A 72 2.39 7.30 8.32
CA ALA A 72 2.91 5.95 8.13
C ALA A 72 3.02 5.20 9.47
N ASP A 73 3.53 5.85 10.51
CA ASP A 73 3.66 5.29 11.85
C ASP A 73 2.30 4.93 12.44
N LEU A 74 1.30 5.82 12.30
CA LEU A 74 -0.06 5.55 12.72
C LEU A 74 -0.67 4.36 11.96
N ALA A 75 -0.40 4.26 10.65
CA ALA A 75 -0.89 3.15 9.86
C ALA A 75 -0.30 1.81 10.29
N LEU A 76 0.98 1.79 10.70
CA LEU A 76 1.65 0.60 11.23
C LEU A 76 1.13 0.19 12.60
N GLN A 77 0.67 1.12 13.44
CA GLN A 77 0.02 0.79 14.72
C GLN A 77 -1.31 0.05 14.54
N ALA A 78 -1.99 0.25 13.41
CA ALA A 78 -3.20 -0.48 13.07
C ALA A 78 -2.93 -1.77 12.26
N PHE A 79 -1.65 -2.07 11.99
CA PHE A 79 -1.24 -3.30 11.31
C PHE A 79 -1.26 -4.45 12.32
N PRO A 80 -1.71 -5.66 11.94
CA PRO A 80 -1.73 -6.80 12.85
C PRO A 80 -0.30 -7.26 13.17
N ASP A 81 -0.07 -7.54 14.46
CA ASP A 81 1.14 -8.20 15.01
C ASP A 81 1.07 -9.72 14.86
#